data_AF-A0A933RIE9-F1
#
_entry.id   AF-A0A933RIE9-F1
#
_cell.length_a   1.000
_cell.length_b   1.000
_cell.length_c   1.000
_cell.angle_alpha   90.00
_cell.angle_beta   90.00
_cell.angle_gamma   90.00
#
_symmetry.space_group_name_H-M   'P 1'
#
loop_
_entity.id
_entity.type
_entity.pdbx_description
1 polymer ?
#
loop_
_entity_poly.entity_id
_entity_poly.type
_entity_poly.pdbx_seq_one_letter_code
_entity_poly.pdbx_strand_id
1 'polypeptide(L)'
;MSASPVAERRTFDPLTEAIRLAAAAVVVLAGLLAGGGASATAPPNEAAKLVPSTALVYLHVSTDGDRPATARAGDLAERFPSWPALRRSILRRLEAPGCRAATEAIRTADEAALVLFDIGAARTANSLVLVDTGKDQPRPQQRRCGALTAEYVGRFLAIGQPESLAVARRLQRGQGNALADSADYRKAMDTLPAARVADGYASADGIRRLLAPQGGLLGAAGTLVDQPALRSAGFSVTAQDDLAKLRIHSLLDEDVAKRTRTFPPFDPTLADVVPEGAMAYVGVANLGTALQRVLSAAGEGQDALQPLLGGLDASLLRLFRGESAVIITPNVPAPVLTLVARTEDEAAARRSLARLPAALRKVFKSAVRDGKVVVSTAQSGVDAVLDDDAPKLADTDAFSSVTGGKGDGKVTSLVFLDFNRLLRLGEQTGLYDSRAYVRVKDDLDKVRAVGAVSSGSSSESTAEISLLIP
;
A
#
# COMPACT_ATOMS: atom_id res chain seq x y z
N MET A 1 -10.58 4.51 -53.70
CA MET A 1 -10.82 5.41 -52.55
C MET A 1 -10.14 4.79 -51.34
N SER A 2 -8.91 5.22 -51.06
CA SER A 2 -8.11 4.72 -49.93
C SER A 2 -8.40 5.57 -48.70
N ALA A 3 -8.92 4.95 -47.65
CA ALA A 3 -9.09 5.60 -46.35
C ALA A 3 -7.71 5.78 -45.70
N SER A 4 -7.36 7.03 -45.39
CA SER A 4 -6.18 7.35 -44.59
C SER A 4 -6.43 6.98 -43.13
N PRO A 5 -5.44 6.39 -42.41
CA PRO A 5 -5.57 6.14 -41.00
C PRO A 5 -5.60 7.47 -40.25
N VAL A 6 -6.69 7.71 -39.51
CA VAL A 6 -6.80 8.83 -38.58
C VAL A 6 -5.80 8.59 -37.46
N ALA A 7 -4.75 9.42 -37.41
CA ALA A 7 -3.81 9.43 -36.31
C ALA A 7 -4.53 9.83 -35.03
N GLU A 8 -4.74 8.85 -34.15
CA GLU A 8 -5.27 9.04 -32.81
C GLU A 8 -4.27 9.89 -32.01
N ARG A 9 -4.50 11.21 -31.98
CA ARG A 9 -3.76 12.13 -31.11
C ARG A 9 -4.08 11.73 -29.68
N ARG A 10 -3.16 11.03 -29.03
CA ARG A 10 -3.15 10.88 -27.56
C ARG A 10 -3.10 12.28 -26.96
N THR A 11 -4.26 12.80 -26.54
CA THR A 11 -4.34 14.02 -25.76
C THR A 11 -3.65 13.75 -24.43
N PHE A 12 -2.47 14.35 -24.26
CA PHE A 12 -1.74 14.37 -23.01
C PHE A 12 -2.65 15.04 -21.96
N ASP A 13 -3.17 14.27 -21.01
CA ASP A 13 -3.90 14.83 -19.88
C ASP A 13 -2.87 15.16 -18.77
N PRO A 14 -2.48 16.45 -18.62
CA PRO A 14 -1.46 16.85 -17.65
C PRO A 14 -1.84 16.51 -16.21
N LEU A 15 -3.12 16.24 -15.94
CA LEU A 15 -3.63 15.88 -14.62
C LEU A 15 -3.34 14.41 -14.27
N THR A 16 -3.37 13.52 -15.27
CA THR A 16 -3.02 12.10 -15.10
C THR A 16 -1.52 11.93 -14.83
N GLU A 17 -0.68 12.76 -15.47
CA GLU A 17 0.75 12.86 -15.14
C GLU A 17 0.92 13.45 -13.74
N ALA A 18 0.28 14.57 -13.39
CA ALA A 18 0.42 15.22 -12.08
C ALA A 18 0.01 14.34 -10.89
N ILE A 19 -1.03 13.50 -11.03
CA ILE A 19 -1.46 12.56 -9.98
C ILE A 19 -0.49 11.35 -9.88
N ARG A 20 -0.02 10.82 -11.01
CA ARG A 20 1.05 9.79 -11.02
C ARG A 20 2.35 10.34 -10.42
N LEU A 21 2.63 11.63 -10.62
CA LEU A 21 3.78 12.35 -10.09
C LEU A 21 3.67 12.59 -8.57
N ALA A 22 2.50 12.99 -8.10
CA ALA A 22 2.17 13.23 -6.69
C ALA A 22 2.33 11.98 -5.82
N ALA A 23 1.76 10.85 -6.26
CA ALA A 23 1.79 9.60 -5.53
C ALA A 23 3.19 8.96 -5.51
N ALA A 24 3.94 9.08 -6.61
CA ALA A 24 5.32 8.62 -6.68
C ALA A 24 6.29 9.54 -5.90
N ALA A 25 5.99 10.83 -5.76
CA ALA A 25 6.85 11.76 -5.04
C ALA A 25 6.80 11.55 -3.53
N VAL A 26 5.67 11.17 -2.94
CA VAL A 26 5.51 11.16 -1.47
C VAL A 26 6.05 9.90 -0.80
N VAL A 27 5.94 8.74 -1.45
CA VAL A 27 6.63 7.51 -1.00
C VAL A 27 8.15 7.69 -0.99
N VAL A 28 8.65 8.62 -1.80
CA VAL A 28 10.07 8.81 -2.04
C VAL A 28 10.61 10.07 -1.36
N LEU A 29 9.79 11.07 -1.08
CA LEU A 29 10.19 12.28 -0.35
C LEU A 29 10.63 11.97 1.09
N ALA A 30 10.20 10.85 1.66
CA ALA A 30 10.62 10.37 2.98
C ALA A 30 12.14 10.12 3.14
N GLY A 31 12.89 9.93 2.04
CA GLY A 31 14.34 9.68 2.09
C GLY A 31 15.23 10.92 1.94
N LEU A 32 14.68 12.13 1.91
CA LEU A 32 15.41 13.30 1.41
C LEU A 32 16.49 13.89 2.35
N LEU A 33 16.65 13.47 3.61
CA LEU A 33 17.49 14.20 4.58
C LEU A 33 18.24 13.34 5.60
N ALA A 34 19.47 13.77 5.86
CA ALA A 34 20.40 13.27 6.87
C ALA A 34 20.46 14.26 8.06
N GLY A 35 20.43 13.74 9.28
CA GLY A 35 20.65 14.47 10.53
C GLY A 35 20.11 13.68 11.73
N GLY A 36 20.81 13.70 12.86
CA GLY A 36 20.67 12.72 13.94
C GLY A 36 20.13 13.27 15.26
N GLY A 37 19.36 12.43 15.96
CA GLY A 37 18.99 12.61 17.37
C GLY A 37 17.73 11.84 17.74
N ALA A 38 17.68 11.07 18.84
CA ALA A 38 16.51 10.27 19.23
C ALA A 38 15.30 11.15 19.60
N SER A 39 14.14 10.98 18.96
CA SER A 39 12.90 11.68 19.30
C SER A 39 11.69 10.84 18.94
N ALA A 40 10.76 10.74 19.89
CA ALA A 40 9.48 10.03 19.79
C ALA A 40 8.34 10.96 19.34
N THR A 41 8.66 12.14 18.82
CA THR A 41 7.67 13.16 18.46
C THR A 41 7.08 12.92 17.07
N ALA A 42 5.75 13.09 16.98
CA ALA A 42 5.06 13.16 15.70
C ALA A 42 5.67 14.26 14.84
N PRO A 43 5.68 14.12 13.50
CA PRO A 43 6.15 15.19 12.63
C PRO A 43 5.30 16.46 12.82
N PRO A 44 5.84 17.64 12.48
CA PRO A 44 5.05 18.87 12.35
C PRO A 44 3.83 18.62 11.47
N ASN A 45 2.74 19.36 11.72
CA ASN A 45 1.51 19.21 10.94
C ASN A 45 0.82 20.58 10.78
N GLU A 46 1.63 21.63 10.65
CA GLU A 46 1.10 22.99 10.52
C GLU A 46 0.51 23.20 9.13
N ALA A 47 1.00 22.47 8.12
CA ALA A 47 0.46 22.53 6.76
C ALA A 47 -1.04 22.20 6.71
N ALA A 48 -1.53 21.23 7.50
CA ALA A 48 -2.94 20.84 7.51
C ALA A 48 -3.90 21.97 7.94
N LYS A 49 -3.41 23.02 8.62
CA LYS A 49 -4.19 24.22 8.97
C LYS A 49 -4.47 25.11 7.76
N LEU A 50 -3.68 24.98 6.69
CA LEU A 50 -3.84 25.73 5.44
C LEU A 50 -4.56 24.94 4.35
N VAL A 51 -5.02 23.73 4.67
CA VAL A 51 -5.72 22.83 3.75
C VAL A 51 -7.21 22.85 4.05
N PRO A 52 -8.10 22.97 3.05
CA PRO A 52 -9.53 22.93 3.31
C PRO A 52 -9.98 21.53 3.77
N SER A 53 -11.02 21.48 4.61
CA SER A 53 -11.62 20.20 5.06
C SER A 53 -12.20 19.35 3.91
N THR A 54 -12.36 19.91 2.71
CA THR A 54 -12.78 19.23 1.48
C THR A 54 -11.63 18.55 0.73
N ALA A 55 -10.46 18.39 1.37
CA ALA A 55 -9.33 17.68 0.79
C ALA A 55 -9.74 16.26 0.35
N LEU A 56 -9.44 15.96 -0.92
CA LEU A 56 -9.59 14.63 -1.48
C LEU A 56 -8.39 13.77 -1.09
N VAL A 57 -7.19 14.35 -1.20
CA VAL A 57 -5.92 13.75 -0.78
C VAL A 57 -5.06 14.83 -0.14
N TYR A 58 -4.46 14.51 0.99
CA TYR A 58 -3.43 15.26 1.67
C TYR A 58 -2.25 14.32 1.87
N LEU A 59 -1.07 14.75 1.46
CA LEU A 59 0.16 14.01 1.57
C LEU A 59 1.16 14.94 2.27
N HIS A 60 1.83 14.43 3.28
CA HIS A 60 2.73 15.20 4.11
C HIS A 60 4.02 14.41 4.35
N VAL A 61 5.13 15.11 4.34
CA VAL A 61 6.44 14.55 4.60
C VAL A 61 7.19 15.46 5.56
N SER A 62 7.77 14.85 6.58
CA SER A 62 8.70 15.52 7.46
C SER A 62 10.03 15.66 6.73
N THR A 63 10.48 16.90 6.61
CA THR A 63 11.80 17.26 6.13
C THR A 63 12.67 17.80 7.28
N ASP A 64 12.25 17.57 8.52
CA ASP A 64 13.03 17.91 9.69
C ASP A 64 14.23 16.96 9.79
N GLY A 65 15.41 17.50 9.51
CA GLY A 65 16.68 16.78 9.57
C GLY A 65 17.12 16.46 11.00
N ASP A 66 16.55 17.10 12.02
CA ASP A 66 16.90 16.82 13.42
C ASP A 66 16.09 15.63 13.97
N ARG A 67 15.08 15.13 13.23
CA ARG A 67 14.32 13.92 13.59
C ARG A 67 15.06 12.65 13.19
N PRO A 68 15.19 11.67 14.10
CA PRO A 68 15.88 10.42 13.79
C PRO A 68 15.05 9.52 12.88
N ALA A 69 13.73 9.71 12.87
CA ALA A 69 12.85 9.01 11.93
C ALA A 69 13.26 9.36 10.50
N THR A 70 13.48 10.65 10.22
CA THR A 70 13.93 11.16 8.93
C THR A 70 15.30 10.58 8.57
N ALA A 71 16.24 10.60 9.53
CA ALA A 71 17.57 10.00 9.37
C ALA A 71 17.51 8.52 8.97
N ARG A 72 16.76 7.71 9.74
CA ARG A 72 16.61 6.28 9.47
C ARG A 72 15.98 6.01 8.10
N ALA A 73 15.01 6.83 7.70
CA ALA A 73 14.41 6.69 6.38
C ALA A 73 15.39 7.06 5.25
N GLY A 74 16.25 8.07 5.48
CA GLY A 74 17.38 8.38 4.61
C GLY A 74 18.36 7.22 4.48
N ASP A 75 18.84 6.69 5.62
CA ASP A 75 19.78 5.56 5.67
C ASP A 75 19.22 4.32 4.94
N LEU A 76 17.94 4.02 5.15
CA LEU A 76 17.26 2.91 4.48
C LEU A 76 17.11 3.14 2.97
N ALA A 77 16.77 4.37 2.56
CA ALA A 77 16.65 4.75 1.15
C ALA A 77 18.01 4.66 0.42
N GLU A 78 19.10 5.04 1.08
CA GLU A 78 20.45 4.96 0.53
C GLU A 78 20.93 3.53 0.24
N ARG A 79 20.29 2.50 0.80
CA ARG A 79 20.58 1.09 0.48
C ARG A 79 20.15 0.71 -0.95
N PHE A 80 19.25 1.47 -1.57
CA PHE A 80 18.76 1.22 -2.92
C PHE A 80 19.66 1.90 -3.97
N PRO A 81 20.28 1.14 -4.90
CA PRO A 81 21.14 1.72 -5.94
C PRO A 81 20.49 2.81 -6.79
N SER A 82 19.18 2.73 -7.06
CA SER A 82 18.48 3.73 -7.88
C SER A 82 18.12 5.02 -7.14
N TRP A 83 18.22 5.03 -5.81
CA TRP A 83 17.77 6.14 -4.96
C TRP A 83 18.32 7.52 -5.41
N PRO A 84 19.63 7.70 -5.70
CA PRO A 84 20.14 9.00 -6.15
C PRO A 84 19.55 9.49 -7.48
N ALA A 85 19.21 8.58 -8.40
CA ALA A 85 18.56 8.93 -9.66
C ALA A 85 17.09 9.29 -9.45
N LEU A 86 16.40 8.51 -8.62
CA LEU A 86 15.01 8.70 -8.25
C LEU A 86 14.80 10.04 -7.51
N ARG A 87 15.60 10.31 -6.48
CA ARG A 87 15.62 11.57 -5.73
C ARG A 87 15.77 12.78 -6.65
N ARG A 88 16.75 12.74 -7.57
CA ARG A 88 16.95 13.81 -8.57
C ARG A 88 15.75 13.96 -9.50
N SER A 89 15.12 12.86 -9.89
CA SER A 89 13.92 12.89 -10.74
C SER A 89 12.78 13.64 -10.06
N ILE A 90 12.56 13.39 -8.77
CA ILE A 90 11.51 14.06 -7.99
C ILE A 90 11.81 15.53 -7.78
N LEU A 91 13.05 15.87 -7.38
CA LEU A 91 13.44 17.27 -7.21
C LEU A 91 13.24 18.06 -8.51
N ARG A 92 13.59 17.49 -9.67
CA ARG A 92 13.32 18.12 -10.98
C ARG A 92 11.84 18.28 -11.30
N ARG A 93 10.98 17.41 -10.77
CA ARG A 93 9.52 17.49 -10.97
C ARG A 93 8.86 18.54 -10.07
N LEU A 94 9.45 18.81 -8.90
CA LEU A 94 9.06 19.93 -8.04
C LEU A 94 9.50 21.29 -8.60
N GLU A 95 10.54 21.30 -9.45
CA GLU A 95 10.96 22.48 -10.20
C GLU A 95 9.98 22.79 -11.35
N ALA A 96 8.90 23.50 -11.05
CA ALA A 96 8.12 24.13 -12.10
C ALA A 96 9.04 25.09 -12.91
N PRO A 97 8.94 25.16 -14.24
CA PRO A 97 9.74 26.07 -15.05
C PRO A 97 9.66 27.51 -14.51
N GLY A 98 10.80 28.08 -14.12
CA GLY A 98 10.90 29.42 -13.52
C GLY A 98 10.72 29.50 -12.00
N CYS A 99 10.57 28.36 -11.30
CA CYS A 99 10.22 28.26 -9.88
C CYS A 99 11.27 27.52 -9.02
N ARG A 100 12.54 27.96 -9.05
CA ARG A 100 13.61 27.38 -8.19
C ARG A 100 13.37 27.54 -6.68
N ALA A 101 12.47 28.44 -6.29
CA ALA A 101 12.15 28.74 -4.90
C ALA A 101 11.71 27.50 -4.10
N ALA A 102 11.01 26.54 -4.72
CA ALA A 102 10.58 25.31 -4.06
C ALA A 102 11.78 24.43 -3.65
N THR A 103 12.72 24.21 -4.58
CA THR A 103 13.92 23.40 -4.35
C THR A 103 14.89 24.08 -3.39
N GLU A 104 14.91 25.40 -3.33
CA GLU A 104 15.70 26.14 -2.35
C GLU A 104 15.05 26.04 -0.96
N ALA A 105 13.73 26.25 -0.86
CA ALA A 105 13.00 26.18 0.39
C ALA A 105 13.06 24.79 1.03
N ILE A 106 12.92 23.71 0.25
CA ILE A 106 12.87 22.33 0.77
C ILE A 106 14.19 21.89 1.45
N ARG A 107 15.31 22.58 1.17
CA ARG A 107 16.62 22.25 1.78
C ARG A 107 16.69 22.60 3.26
N THR A 108 15.84 23.52 3.71
CA THR A 108 15.81 24.02 5.08
C THR A 108 14.39 23.96 5.66
N ALA A 109 13.51 23.18 5.04
CA ALA A 109 12.13 23.03 5.46
C ALA A 109 12.02 21.94 6.52
N ASP A 110 11.13 22.09 7.49
CA ASP A 110 10.85 21.03 8.48
C ASP A 110 9.71 20.11 8.03
N GLU A 111 8.82 20.62 7.17
CA GLU A 111 7.76 19.84 6.54
C GLU A 111 7.47 20.32 5.11
N ALA A 112 6.97 19.40 4.28
CA ALA A 112 6.36 19.70 3.01
C ALA A 112 5.06 18.91 2.84
N ALA A 113 4.06 19.51 2.20
CA ALA A 113 2.79 18.88 1.93
C ALA A 113 2.32 19.09 0.49
N LEU A 114 1.60 18.10 -0.03
CA LEU A 114 0.91 18.12 -1.30
C LEU A 114 -0.57 17.81 -1.08
N VAL A 115 -1.43 18.59 -1.71
CA VAL A 115 -2.86 18.55 -1.47
C VAL A 115 -3.59 18.51 -2.80
N LEU A 116 -4.60 17.65 -2.89
CA LEU A 116 -5.62 17.66 -3.93
C LEU A 116 -6.99 17.90 -3.27
N PHE A 117 -7.72 18.91 -3.72
CA PHE A 117 -9.01 19.26 -3.12
C PHE A 117 -9.98 19.85 -4.13
N ASP A 118 -11.27 19.77 -3.80
CA ASP A 118 -12.35 20.34 -4.60
C ASP A 118 -12.73 21.73 -4.09
N ILE A 119 -12.98 22.66 -5.02
CA ILE A 119 -13.54 23.99 -4.73
C ILE A 119 -14.98 24.13 -5.25
N GLY A 120 -15.60 23.03 -5.71
CA GLY A 120 -17.00 22.96 -6.14
C GLY A 120 -17.31 23.54 -7.51
N ALA A 121 -16.36 24.26 -8.14
CA ALA A 121 -16.58 24.98 -9.41
C ALA A 121 -15.98 24.28 -10.65
N ALA A 122 -15.15 23.25 -10.48
CA ALA A 122 -14.40 22.63 -11.57
C ALA A 122 -14.62 21.11 -11.62
N ARG A 123 -14.57 20.52 -12.83
CA ARG A 123 -14.55 19.06 -13.00
C ARG A 123 -13.22 18.43 -12.55
N THR A 124 -12.20 19.26 -12.32
CA THR A 124 -10.81 18.87 -12.01
C THR A 124 -10.46 19.27 -10.58
N ALA A 125 -9.79 18.37 -9.85
CA ALA A 125 -9.27 18.70 -8.52
C ALA A 125 -8.22 19.82 -8.62
N ASN A 126 -8.21 20.70 -7.62
CA ASN A 126 -7.19 21.73 -7.45
C ASN A 126 -5.99 21.14 -6.72
N SER A 127 -4.81 21.74 -6.92
CA SER A 127 -3.58 21.30 -6.29
C SER A 127 -2.89 22.42 -5.51
N LEU A 128 -2.26 22.04 -4.41
CA LEU A 128 -1.47 22.95 -3.59
C LEU A 128 -0.26 22.19 -3.04
N VAL A 129 0.92 22.79 -3.19
CA VAL A 129 2.15 22.37 -2.52
C VAL A 129 2.47 23.40 -1.45
N LEU A 130 2.79 22.95 -0.26
CA LEU A 130 3.20 23.76 0.88
C LEU A 130 4.59 23.31 1.29
N VAL A 131 5.54 24.24 1.40
CA VAL A 131 6.89 23.98 1.91
C VAL A 131 7.13 24.92 3.08
N ASP A 132 7.41 24.38 4.26
CA ASP A 132 7.72 25.21 5.43
C ASP A 132 9.03 25.96 5.21
N THR A 133 9.06 27.24 5.57
CA THR A 133 10.26 28.09 5.46
C THR A 133 10.88 28.39 6.83
N GLY A 134 10.33 27.80 7.90
CA GLY A 134 10.80 27.91 9.28
C GLY A 134 10.41 29.22 9.98
N LYS A 135 9.90 30.22 9.25
CA LYS A 135 9.53 31.53 9.79
C LYS A 135 8.38 32.18 9.03
N ASP A 136 7.54 32.91 9.75
CA ASP A 136 6.49 33.72 9.14
C ASP A 136 7.06 34.81 8.24
N GLN A 137 6.47 34.95 7.05
CA GLN A 137 6.88 35.94 6.07
C GLN A 137 5.93 37.15 6.11
N PRO A 138 6.42 38.36 6.41
CA PRO A 138 5.57 39.52 6.65
C PRO A 138 4.96 40.10 5.38
N ARG A 139 5.42 39.70 4.18
CA ARG A 139 4.92 40.20 2.90
C ARG A 139 4.63 39.04 1.95
N PRO A 140 3.42 38.96 1.38
CA PRO A 140 3.12 38.01 0.32
C PRO A 140 3.91 38.43 -0.93
N GLN A 141 5.03 37.75 -1.18
CA GLN A 141 5.75 37.87 -2.44
C GLN A 141 5.16 36.85 -3.41
N GLN A 142 4.42 37.32 -4.41
CA GLN A 142 3.88 36.45 -5.46
C GLN A 142 4.89 36.35 -6.60
N ARG A 143 5.16 35.12 -7.03
CA ARG A 143 5.99 34.81 -8.19
C ARG A 143 5.24 33.88 -9.11
N ARG A 144 5.14 34.25 -10.39
CA ARG A 144 4.58 33.36 -11.41
C ARG A 144 5.57 32.24 -11.74
N CYS A 145 5.05 31.02 -11.80
CA CYS A 145 5.77 29.77 -12.01
C CYS A 145 5.12 28.98 -13.15
N GLY A 146 5.13 29.55 -14.37
CA GLY A 146 4.36 29.04 -15.50
C GLY A 146 2.86 29.20 -15.27
N ALA A 147 2.13 28.08 -15.29
CA ALA A 147 0.68 28.06 -15.00
C ALA A 147 0.36 28.14 -13.50
N LEU A 148 1.36 27.99 -12.63
CA LEU A 148 1.20 28.06 -11.18
C LEU A 148 1.68 29.40 -10.65
N THR A 149 1.27 29.73 -9.42
CA THR A 149 1.79 30.86 -8.66
C THR A 149 2.42 30.33 -7.39
N ALA A 150 3.58 30.87 -7.02
CA ALA A 150 4.20 30.67 -5.73
C ALA A 150 4.04 31.93 -4.88
N GLU A 151 3.64 31.79 -3.62
CA GLU A 151 3.56 32.90 -2.67
C GLU A 151 3.78 32.44 -1.24
N TYR A 152 4.10 33.38 -0.35
CA TYR A 152 4.14 33.07 1.08
C TYR A 152 2.76 33.19 1.73
N VAL A 153 2.38 32.16 2.47
CA VAL A 153 1.16 32.09 3.30
C VAL A 153 1.58 31.74 4.73
N GLY A 154 1.73 32.76 5.58
CA GLY A 154 2.35 32.60 6.90
C GLY A 154 3.82 32.16 6.76
N ARG A 155 4.17 31.03 7.38
CA ARG A 155 5.48 30.40 7.29
C ARG A 155 5.71 29.52 6.06
N PHE A 156 4.67 29.25 5.26
CA PHE A 156 4.77 28.35 4.12
C PHE A 156 5.02 29.09 2.81
N LEU A 157 5.91 28.55 1.98
CA LEU A 157 5.91 28.80 0.54
C LEU A 157 4.83 27.92 -0.09
N ALA A 158 3.73 28.54 -0.50
CA ALA A 158 2.59 27.89 -1.12
C ALA A 158 2.68 27.99 -2.65
N ILE A 159 2.50 26.88 -3.36
CA ILE A 159 2.57 26.79 -4.81
C ILE A 159 1.32 26.11 -5.34
N GLY A 160 0.54 26.79 -6.16
CA GLY A 160 -0.71 26.24 -6.70
C GLY A 160 -1.41 27.18 -7.69
N GLN A 161 -2.64 26.84 -8.04
CA GLN A 161 -3.50 27.75 -8.80
C GLN A 161 -3.87 28.98 -7.94
N PRO A 162 -4.16 30.15 -8.55
CA PRO A 162 -4.58 31.35 -7.81
C PRO A 162 -5.77 31.11 -6.87
N GLU A 163 -6.72 30.26 -7.26
CA GLU A 163 -7.88 29.88 -6.47
C GLU A 163 -7.48 29.02 -5.26
N SER A 164 -6.54 28.09 -5.45
CA SER A 164 -5.97 27.26 -4.37
C SER A 164 -5.27 28.11 -3.32
N LEU A 165 -4.47 29.08 -3.77
CA LEU A 165 -3.79 30.04 -2.90
C LEU A 165 -4.79 30.93 -2.15
N ALA A 166 -5.87 31.34 -2.81
CA ALA A 166 -6.93 32.10 -2.15
C ALA A 166 -7.60 31.32 -1.01
N VAL A 167 -7.79 30.00 -1.16
CA VAL A 167 -8.28 29.12 -0.10
C VAL A 167 -7.30 29.08 1.07
N ALA A 168 -6.01 28.82 0.81
CA ALA A 168 -4.98 28.78 1.85
C ALA A 168 -4.88 30.10 2.64
N ARG A 169 -4.93 31.26 1.95
CA ARG A 169 -4.95 32.58 2.60
C ARG A 169 -6.17 32.82 3.47
N ARG A 170 -7.35 32.31 3.09
CA ARG A 170 -8.55 32.41 3.93
C ARG A 170 -8.38 31.59 5.21
N LEU A 171 -7.93 30.34 5.08
CA LEU A 171 -7.69 29.45 6.22
C LEU A 171 -6.62 30.03 7.17
N GLN A 172 -5.55 30.61 6.63
CA GLN A 172 -4.52 31.31 7.42
C GLN A 172 -5.09 32.46 8.26
N ARG A 173 -6.16 33.12 7.80
CA ARG A 173 -6.88 34.17 8.55
C ARG A 173 -7.98 33.63 9.46
N GLY A 174 -8.06 32.31 9.66
CA GLY A 174 -9.14 31.65 10.42
C GLY A 174 -10.49 31.68 9.70
N GLN A 175 -10.51 31.85 8.37
CA GLN A 175 -11.73 31.90 7.57
C GLN A 175 -11.94 30.57 6.82
N GLY A 176 -12.91 29.78 7.28
CA GLY A 176 -13.27 28.48 6.70
C GLY A 176 -12.91 27.30 7.61
N ASN A 177 -13.16 26.09 7.12
CA ASN A 177 -12.87 24.86 7.87
C ASN A 177 -11.56 24.26 7.37
N ALA A 178 -10.56 24.20 8.24
CA ALA A 178 -9.29 23.56 7.92
C ALA A 178 -9.39 22.03 8.04
N LEU A 179 -8.53 21.32 7.32
CA LEU A 179 -8.41 19.87 7.41
C LEU A 179 -7.97 19.44 8.81
N ALA A 180 -7.05 20.20 9.42
CA ALA A 180 -6.60 19.95 10.80
C ALA A 180 -7.76 19.91 11.82
N ASP A 181 -8.86 20.62 11.57
CA ASP A 181 -10.02 20.68 12.47
C ASP A 181 -11.05 19.57 12.18
N SER A 182 -10.97 18.93 11.01
CA SER A 182 -11.88 17.86 10.59
C SER A 182 -11.81 16.67 11.56
N ALA A 183 -12.98 16.21 12.01
CA ALA A 183 -13.08 15.05 12.90
C ALA A 183 -12.56 13.78 12.22
N ASP A 184 -12.89 13.59 10.94
CA ASP A 184 -12.46 12.41 10.18
C ASP A 184 -10.96 12.42 9.91
N TYR A 185 -10.38 13.59 9.70
CA TYR A 185 -8.93 13.73 9.59
C TYR A 185 -8.25 13.39 10.92
N ARG A 186 -8.63 14.06 12.01
CA ARG A 186 -8.02 13.83 13.33
C ARG A 186 -8.10 12.36 13.74
N LYS A 187 -9.27 11.74 13.58
CA LYS A 187 -9.47 10.32 13.90
C LYS A 187 -8.66 9.40 12.99
N ALA A 188 -8.57 9.70 11.68
CA ALA A 188 -7.76 8.90 10.75
C ALA A 188 -6.25 8.98 11.06
N MET A 189 -5.80 10.08 11.65
CA MET A 189 -4.40 10.35 11.94
C MET A 189 -3.97 9.98 13.38
N ASP A 190 -4.90 9.86 14.34
CA ASP A 190 -4.54 9.67 15.76
C ASP A 190 -3.79 8.36 16.04
N THR A 191 -4.10 7.31 15.28
CA THR A 191 -3.51 5.97 15.48
C THR A 191 -2.21 5.77 14.71
N LEU A 192 -1.74 6.80 13.99
CA LEU A 192 -0.53 6.72 13.20
C LEU A 192 0.72 6.86 14.09
N PRO A 193 1.77 6.04 13.86
CA PRO A 193 2.98 6.10 14.67
C PRO A 193 3.60 7.49 14.72
N ALA A 194 4.10 7.91 15.88
CA ALA A 194 4.79 9.18 16.02
C ALA A 194 6.12 9.21 15.22
N ALA A 195 6.80 8.07 15.10
CA ALA A 195 8.05 7.92 14.36
C ALA A 195 7.90 7.91 12.82
N ARG A 196 6.73 8.33 12.29
CA ARG A 196 6.51 8.41 10.84
C ARG A 196 7.30 9.56 10.20
N VAL A 197 7.72 9.33 8.96
CA VAL A 197 8.46 10.27 8.12
C VAL A 197 7.60 10.88 7.03
N ALA A 198 6.60 10.14 6.58
CA ALA A 198 5.55 10.63 5.72
C ALA A 198 4.21 10.15 6.24
N ASP A 199 3.18 10.93 6.00
CA ASP A 199 1.81 10.57 6.31
C ASP A 199 0.85 11.23 5.34
N GLY A 200 -0.42 10.89 5.47
CA GLY A 200 -1.42 11.61 4.74
C GLY A 200 -2.81 11.05 4.97
N TYR A 201 -3.75 11.69 4.30
CA TYR A 201 -5.17 11.49 4.44
C TYR A 201 -5.79 11.43 3.05
N ALA A 202 -6.74 10.53 2.86
CA ALA A 202 -7.59 10.50 1.68
C ALA A 202 -9.05 10.32 2.10
N SER A 203 -9.93 11.14 1.54
CA SER A 203 -11.37 10.92 1.69
C SER A 203 -11.82 9.74 0.82
N ALA A 204 -12.97 9.15 1.12
CA ALA A 204 -13.56 8.11 0.27
C ALA A 204 -13.70 8.58 -1.19
N ASP A 205 -14.12 9.83 -1.39
CA ASP A 205 -14.21 10.44 -2.72
C ASP A 205 -12.84 10.58 -3.39
N GLY A 206 -11.81 10.96 -2.63
CA GLY A 206 -10.44 11.04 -3.14
C GLY A 206 -9.93 9.68 -3.60
N ILE A 207 -10.19 8.63 -2.84
CA ILE A 207 -9.79 7.26 -3.19
C ILE A 207 -10.52 6.81 -4.47
N ARG A 208 -11.85 6.98 -4.53
CA ARG A 208 -12.67 6.56 -5.68
C ARG A 208 -12.41 7.36 -6.96
N ARG A 209 -12.15 8.67 -6.83
CA ARG A 209 -11.98 9.56 -7.99
C ARG A 209 -10.53 9.62 -8.47
N LEU A 210 -9.56 9.50 -7.56
CA LEU A 210 -8.16 9.80 -7.87
C LEU A 210 -7.25 8.57 -7.78
N LEU A 211 -7.50 7.61 -6.89
CA LEU A 211 -6.61 6.47 -6.68
C LEU A 211 -7.08 5.20 -7.39
N ALA A 212 -8.32 4.77 -7.17
CA ALA A 212 -8.87 3.55 -7.77
C ALA A 212 -8.88 3.56 -9.31
N PRO A 213 -9.14 4.69 -10.00
CA PRO A 213 -9.08 4.73 -11.46
C PRO A 213 -7.65 4.73 -12.03
N GLN A 214 -6.61 4.80 -11.18
CA GLN A 214 -5.24 4.74 -11.67
C GLN A 214 -4.93 3.34 -12.22
N GLY A 215 -4.03 3.26 -13.20
CA GLY A 215 -3.49 1.97 -13.63
C GLY A 215 -2.40 1.46 -12.68
N GLY A 216 -2.07 0.17 -12.81
CA GLY A 216 -0.95 -0.45 -12.10
C GLY A 216 -1.15 -0.52 -10.58
N LEU A 217 -0.04 -0.46 -9.83
CA LEU A 217 -0.03 -0.68 -8.38
C LEU A 217 -0.88 0.33 -7.60
N LEU A 218 -0.95 1.59 -8.04
CA LEU A 218 -1.76 2.61 -7.37
C LEU A 218 -3.26 2.34 -7.51
N GLY A 219 -3.70 1.88 -8.68
CA GLY A 219 -5.08 1.45 -8.90
C GLY A 219 -5.46 0.24 -8.07
N ALA A 220 -4.57 -0.76 -8.04
CA ALA A 220 -4.76 -1.95 -7.23
C ALA A 220 -4.85 -1.60 -5.74
N ALA A 221 -3.95 -0.76 -5.24
CA ALA A 221 -4.00 -0.27 -3.86
C ALA A 221 -5.28 0.54 -3.59
N GLY A 222 -5.65 1.44 -4.50
CA GLY A 222 -6.90 2.20 -4.40
C GLY A 222 -8.13 1.31 -4.33
N THR A 223 -8.18 0.25 -5.14
CA THR A 223 -9.26 -0.75 -5.15
C THR A 223 -9.28 -1.60 -3.87
N LEU A 224 -8.11 -1.90 -3.31
CA LEU A 224 -8.03 -2.64 -2.06
C LEU A 224 -8.48 -1.80 -0.87
N VAL A 225 -8.17 -0.51 -0.84
CA VAL A 225 -8.62 0.41 0.22
C VAL A 225 -10.08 0.80 0.04
N ASP A 226 -10.54 1.01 -1.20
CA ASP A 226 -11.93 1.35 -1.49
C ASP A 226 -12.85 0.22 -1.07
N GLN A 227 -13.70 0.52 -0.10
CA GLN A 227 -14.76 -0.37 0.34
C GLN A 227 -16.04 0.43 0.53
N PRO A 228 -17.22 -0.20 0.40
CA PRO A 228 -18.49 0.52 0.44
C PRO A 228 -18.68 1.39 1.69
N ALA A 229 -18.20 0.91 2.85
CA ALA A 229 -18.29 1.61 4.13
C ALA A 229 -17.21 2.68 4.34
N LEU A 230 -16.24 2.84 3.43
CA LEU A 230 -15.12 3.75 3.66
C LEU A 230 -15.59 5.20 3.76
N ARG A 231 -15.13 5.91 4.80
CA ARG A 231 -15.32 7.35 4.99
C ARG A 231 -14.05 8.13 4.68
N SER A 232 -12.94 7.67 5.26
CA SER A 232 -11.61 8.23 5.03
C SER A 232 -10.54 7.19 5.35
N ALA A 233 -9.32 7.44 4.89
CA ALA A 233 -8.15 6.68 5.28
C ALA A 233 -6.98 7.61 5.61
N GLY A 234 -6.31 7.36 6.73
CA GLY A 234 -4.99 7.87 7.04
C GLY A 234 -3.94 6.85 6.62
N PHE A 235 -2.75 7.31 6.24
CA PHE A 235 -1.62 6.44 5.99
C PHE A 235 -0.35 7.04 6.56
N SER A 236 0.62 6.19 6.90
CA SER A 236 1.93 6.61 7.38
C SER A 236 3.03 5.70 6.86
N VAL A 237 4.18 6.28 6.58
CA VAL A 237 5.42 5.57 6.27
C VAL A 237 6.38 5.77 7.44
N THR A 238 6.95 4.68 7.94
CA THR A 238 7.97 4.67 9.01
C THR A 238 9.17 3.85 8.59
N ALA A 239 10.36 4.24 9.03
CA ALA A 239 11.58 3.44 8.92
C ALA A 239 12.09 3.08 10.32
N GLN A 240 12.32 1.79 10.54
CA GLN A 240 12.85 1.25 11.78
C GLN A 240 13.87 0.16 11.44
N ASP A 241 15.13 0.39 11.79
CA ASP A 241 16.23 -0.54 11.53
C ASP A 241 16.26 -0.96 10.05
N ASP A 242 16.04 -2.24 9.76
CA ASP A 242 15.99 -2.82 8.41
C ASP A 242 14.57 -2.92 7.84
N LEU A 243 13.59 -2.23 8.45
CA LEU A 243 12.18 -2.30 8.08
C LEU A 243 11.66 -0.95 7.58
N ALA A 244 11.11 -0.95 6.37
CA ALA A 244 10.17 0.09 5.93
C ALA A 244 8.75 -0.41 6.18
N LYS A 245 7.91 0.41 6.83
CA LYS A 245 6.50 0.08 7.06
C LYS A 245 5.58 1.13 6.46
N LEU A 246 4.54 0.66 5.77
CA LEU A 246 3.39 1.44 5.34
C LEU A 246 2.20 0.98 6.16
N ARG A 247 1.64 1.89 6.98
CA ARG A 247 0.39 1.65 7.71
C ARG A 247 -0.73 2.44 7.06
N ILE A 248 -1.89 1.82 6.93
CA ILE A 248 -3.12 2.41 6.41
C ILE A 248 -4.19 2.19 7.47
N HIS A 249 -4.79 3.26 7.97
CA HIS A 249 -5.90 3.23 8.92
C HIS A 249 -7.14 3.81 8.27
N SER A 250 -8.20 3.01 8.14
CA SER A 250 -9.43 3.39 7.48
C SER A 250 -10.57 3.54 8.48
N LEU A 251 -11.30 4.65 8.37
CA LEU A 251 -12.54 4.90 9.09
C LEU A 251 -13.73 4.44 8.26
N LEU A 252 -14.61 3.68 8.88
CA LEU A 252 -15.75 3.04 8.24
C LEU A 252 -17.05 3.57 8.82
N ASP A 253 -18.05 3.67 7.96
CA ASP A 253 -19.46 3.76 8.34
C ASP A 253 -19.88 2.42 8.96
N GLU A 254 -20.15 2.44 10.25
CA GLU A 254 -20.38 1.23 11.03
C GLU A 254 -21.61 0.44 10.56
N ASP A 255 -22.67 1.13 10.17
CA ASP A 255 -23.92 0.51 9.74
C ASP A 255 -23.79 -0.12 8.36
N VAL A 256 -23.03 0.48 7.45
CA VAL A 256 -22.68 -0.13 6.17
C VAL A 256 -21.72 -1.30 6.38
N ALA A 257 -20.66 -1.13 7.18
CA ALA A 257 -19.64 -2.15 7.41
C ALA A 257 -20.19 -3.43 8.06
N LYS A 258 -21.13 -3.31 9.02
CA LYS A 258 -21.83 -4.46 9.61
C LYS A 258 -22.60 -5.27 8.56
N ARG A 259 -23.16 -4.62 7.53
CA ARG A 259 -23.90 -5.26 6.44
C ARG A 259 -23.02 -5.84 5.35
N THR A 260 -21.83 -5.28 5.14
CA THR A 260 -20.92 -5.65 4.04
C THR A 260 -19.64 -6.35 4.50
N ARG A 261 -19.56 -6.82 5.75
CA ARG A 261 -18.34 -7.37 6.36
C ARG A 261 -17.71 -8.44 5.45
N THR A 262 -16.58 -8.07 4.85
CA THR A 262 -15.96 -8.86 3.77
C THR A 262 -14.93 -9.85 4.32
N PHE A 263 -14.25 -9.50 5.41
CA PHE A 263 -13.23 -10.33 6.06
C PHE A 263 -13.52 -10.45 7.55
N PRO A 264 -14.02 -11.61 8.01
CA PRO A 264 -14.14 -11.85 9.44
C PRO A 264 -12.74 -12.00 10.07
N PRO A 265 -12.52 -11.48 11.29
CA PRO A 265 -11.28 -11.71 12.01
C PRO A 265 -11.06 -13.19 12.33
N PHE A 266 -9.81 -13.65 12.28
CA PHE A 266 -9.39 -15.01 12.63
C PHE A 266 -8.07 -14.99 13.39
N ASP A 267 -7.77 -16.09 14.08
CA ASP A 267 -6.49 -16.33 14.73
C ASP A 267 -5.57 -17.04 13.71
N PRO A 268 -4.40 -16.48 13.34
CA PRO A 268 -3.59 -16.97 12.22
C PRO A 268 -2.73 -18.20 12.55
N THR A 269 -3.36 -19.26 13.05
CA THR A 269 -2.70 -20.51 13.48
C THR A 269 -2.12 -21.35 12.35
N LEU A 270 -2.56 -21.17 11.10
CA LEU A 270 -2.06 -21.94 9.96
C LEU A 270 -0.63 -21.57 9.57
N ALA A 271 -0.12 -20.41 10.00
CA ALA A 271 1.30 -20.07 9.81
C ALA A 271 2.23 -21.10 10.49
N ASP A 272 1.77 -21.75 11.57
CA ASP A 272 2.52 -22.73 12.36
C ASP A 272 2.68 -24.10 11.68
N VAL A 273 1.96 -24.34 10.59
CA VAL A 273 2.07 -25.59 9.81
C VAL A 273 2.65 -25.36 8.42
N VAL A 274 2.97 -24.12 8.09
CA VAL A 274 3.61 -23.78 6.82
C VAL A 274 5.08 -24.15 6.92
N PRO A 275 5.66 -24.88 5.96
CA PRO A 275 7.08 -25.19 5.98
C PRO A 275 7.92 -23.91 5.89
N GLU A 276 9.03 -23.84 6.63
CA GLU A 276 9.98 -22.71 6.62
C GLU A 276 10.41 -22.29 5.20
N GLY A 277 10.48 -23.25 4.28
CA GLY A 277 10.88 -23.02 2.90
C GLY A 277 9.87 -22.29 2.01
N ALA A 278 8.68 -21.93 2.51
CA ALA A 278 7.65 -21.26 1.73
C ALA A 278 8.12 -19.92 1.14
N MET A 279 7.84 -19.70 -0.15
CA MET A 279 8.14 -18.45 -0.86
C MET A 279 7.02 -17.43 -0.70
N ALA A 280 5.79 -17.91 -0.53
CA ALA A 280 4.63 -17.07 -0.29
C ALA A 280 3.65 -17.78 0.65
N TYR A 281 3.00 -16.98 1.50
CA TYR A 281 1.93 -17.37 2.39
C TYR A 281 0.85 -16.27 2.40
N VAL A 282 -0.41 -16.66 2.23
CA VAL A 282 -1.57 -15.77 2.35
C VAL A 282 -2.61 -16.47 3.22
N GLY A 283 -2.72 -16.05 4.47
CA GLY A 283 -3.73 -16.46 5.42
C GLY A 283 -4.91 -15.50 5.44
N VAL A 284 -6.12 -16.03 5.32
CA VAL A 284 -7.38 -15.27 5.36
C VAL A 284 -8.48 -16.12 5.99
N ALA A 285 -9.51 -15.46 6.51
CA ALA A 285 -10.79 -16.11 6.69
C ALA A 285 -11.60 -16.02 5.39
N ASN A 286 -12.32 -17.09 5.03
CA ASN A 286 -13.16 -17.13 3.85
C ASN A 286 -12.41 -16.82 2.54
N LEU A 287 -11.56 -17.76 2.12
CA LEU A 287 -10.67 -17.62 0.97
C LEU A 287 -11.40 -17.25 -0.34
N GLY A 288 -12.64 -17.73 -0.52
CA GLY A 288 -13.42 -17.43 -1.73
C GLY A 288 -13.68 -15.94 -1.92
N THR A 289 -14.06 -15.23 -0.85
CA THR A 289 -14.29 -13.79 -0.89
C THR A 289 -12.98 -13.01 -1.04
N ALA A 290 -11.90 -13.47 -0.40
CA ALA A 290 -10.57 -12.87 -0.55
C ALA A 290 -10.06 -12.94 -1.98
N LEU A 291 -10.13 -14.11 -2.61
CA LEU A 291 -9.75 -14.32 -4.01
C LEU A 291 -10.51 -13.40 -4.94
N GLN A 292 -11.84 -13.30 -4.79
CA GLN A 292 -12.66 -12.40 -5.62
C GLN A 292 -12.19 -10.95 -5.54
N ARG A 293 -11.90 -10.44 -4.34
CA ARG A 293 -11.42 -9.06 -4.16
C ARG A 293 -10.04 -8.83 -4.76
N VAL A 294 -9.11 -9.77 -4.53
CA VAL A 294 -7.77 -9.71 -5.13
C VAL A 294 -7.86 -9.72 -6.65
N LEU A 295 -8.73 -10.55 -7.21
CA LEU A 295 -8.95 -10.58 -8.66
C LEU A 295 -9.49 -9.26 -9.17
N SER A 296 -10.51 -8.69 -8.51
CA SER A 296 -11.02 -7.36 -8.86
C SER A 296 -9.91 -6.30 -8.84
N ALA A 297 -8.97 -6.38 -7.91
CA ALA A 297 -7.82 -5.47 -7.83
C ALA A 297 -6.71 -5.78 -8.88
N ALA A 298 -6.60 -7.02 -9.36
CA ALA A 298 -5.58 -7.43 -10.34
C ALA A 298 -5.85 -6.89 -11.76
N GLY A 299 -7.04 -6.36 -12.03
CA GLY A 299 -7.39 -5.73 -13.31
C GLY A 299 -7.15 -6.65 -14.51
N GLU A 300 -6.42 -6.17 -15.52
CA GLU A 300 -6.11 -6.90 -16.77
C GLU A 300 -5.32 -8.20 -16.56
N GLY A 301 -4.73 -8.43 -15.37
CA GLY A 301 -4.04 -9.69 -15.03
C GLY A 301 -4.98 -10.86 -14.72
N GLN A 302 -6.30 -10.64 -14.68
CA GLN A 302 -7.31 -11.66 -14.36
C GLN A 302 -7.31 -12.84 -15.35
N ASP A 303 -7.03 -12.59 -16.63
CA ASP A 303 -7.15 -13.61 -17.68
C ASP A 303 -6.16 -14.77 -17.48
N ALA A 304 -4.99 -14.48 -16.91
CA ALA A 304 -3.99 -15.50 -16.61
C ALA A 304 -4.39 -16.40 -15.42
N LEU A 305 -5.19 -15.87 -14.48
CA LEU A 305 -5.61 -16.58 -13.27
C LEU A 305 -6.95 -17.28 -13.44
N GLN A 306 -7.78 -16.83 -14.39
CA GLN A 306 -9.12 -17.38 -14.63
C GLN A 306 -9.15 -18.91 -14.78
N PRO A 307 -8.24 -19.56 -15.55
CA PRO A 307 -8.26 -21.02 -15.70
C PRO A 307 -8.01 -21.77 -14.39
N LEU A 308 -7.16 -21.22 -13.51
CA LEU A 308 -6.88 -21.81 -12.19
C LEU A 308 -8.09 -21.68 -11.26
N LEU A 309 -8.85 -20.60 -11.40
CA LEU A 309 -9.97 -20.25 -10.52
C LEU A 309 -11.30 -20.81 -10.98
N GLY A 310 -11.52 -20.95 -12.29
CA GLY A 310 -12.71 -21.60 -12.85
C GLY A 310 -12.81 -23.08 -12.45
N GLY A 311 -11.71 -23.69 -12.02
CA GLY A 311 -11.68 -25.03 -11.43
C GLY A 311 -12.07 -25.09 -9.94
N LEU A 312 -12.11 -23.96 -9.22
CA LEU A 312 -12.52 -23.92 -7.82
C LEU A 312 -14.04 -23.74 -7.75
N ASP A 313 -14.77 -24.85 -7.66
CA ASP A 313 -16.22 -24.81 -7.54
C ASP A 313 -16.67 -24.29 -6.17
N ALA A 314 -17.96 -23.91 -6.08
CA ALA A 314 -18.55 -23.45 -4.83
C ALA A 314 -18.49 -24.50 -3.71
N SER A 315 -18.38 -25.79 -4.06
CA SER A 315 -18.26 -26.89 -3.09
C SER A 315 -16.89 -26.89 -2.42
N LEU A 316 -15.82 -26.73 -3.18
CA LEU A 316 -14.45 -26.64 -2.69
C LEU A 316 -14.29 -25.37 -1.85
N LEU A 317 -14.77 -24.22 -2.33
CA LEU A 317 -14.72 -22.95 -1.58
C LEU A 317 -15.44 -23.01 -0.23
N ARG A 318 -16.47 -23.86 -0.06
CA ARG A 318 -17.13 -24.06 1.24
C ARG A 318 -16.22 -24.69 2.29
N LEU A 319 -15.21 -25.47 1.88
CA LEU A 319 -14.22 -26.04 2.80
C LEU A 319 -13.27 -24.97 3.37
N PHE A 320 -13.14 -23.82 2.69
CA PHE A 320 -12.24 -22.72 3.04
C PHE A 320 -12.99 -21.51 3.64
N ARG A 321 -14.09 -21.77 4.35
CA ARG A 321 -14.89 -20.72 5.02
C ARG A 321 -14.24 -20.19 6.31
N GLY A 322 -13.58 -21.08 7.04
CA GLY A 322 -12.83 -20.73 8.25
C GLY A 322 -11.48 -20.12 7.94
N GLU A 323 -10.55 -20.25 8.88
CA GLU A 323 -9.15 -19.95 8.63
C GLU A 323 -8.62 -20.82 7.48
N SER A 324 -8.08 -20.15 6.46
CA SER A 324 -7.56 -20.76 5.25
C SER A 324 -6.25 -20.09 4.85
N ALA A 325 -5.34 -20.83 4.25
CA ALA A 325 -4.11 -20.28 3.71
C ALA A 325 -3.77 -20.81 2.33
N VAL A 326 -3.16 -19.95 1.53
CA VAL A 326 -2.50 -20.28 0.25
C VAL A 326 -1.00 -20.24 0.48
N ILE A 327 -0.31 -21.31 0.09
CA ILE A 327 1.13 -21.49 0.29
C ILE A 327 1.76 -21.79 -1.07
N ILE A 328 2.90 -21.16 -1.36
CA ILE A 328 3.74 -21.49 -2.51
C ILE A 328 5.10 -21.93 -2.01
N THR A 329 5.50 -23.16 -2.29
CA THR A 329 6.83 -23.71 -1.95
C THR A 329 7.67 -23.94 -3.20
N PRO A 330 9.01 -23.81 -3.08
CA PRO A 330 9.90 -24.05 -4.21
C PRO A 330 9.91 -25.54 -4.55
N ASN A 331 9.85 -25.86 -5.84
CA ASN A 331 10.00 -27.22 -6.35
C ASN A 331 10.38 -27.18 -7.84
N VAL A 332 11.08 -28.20 -8.32
CA VAL A 332 11.53 -28.33 -9.72
C VAL A 332 10.75 -29.46 -10.38
N PRO A 333 10.22 -29.28 -11.61
CA PRO A 333 10.39 -28.13 -12.51
C PRO A 333 9.42 -26.96 -12.27
N ALA A 334 8.45 -27.12 -11.37
CA ALA A 334 7.43 -26.12 -11.11
C ALA A 334 7.15 -26.01 -9.61
N PRO A 335 6.84 -24.80 -9.10
CA PRO A 335 6.50 -24.56 -7.71
C PRO A 335 5.25 -25.35 -7.29
N VAL A 336 5.16 -25.68 -6.01
CA VAL A 336 4.01 -26.38 -5.44
C VAL A 336 3.07 -25.36 -4.81
N LEU A 337 1.81 -25.38 -5.24
CA LEU A 337 0.73 -24.59 -4.66
C LEU A 337 -0.03 -25.48 -3.68
N THR A 338 -0.16 -25.04 -2.43
CA THR A 338 -0.90 -25.75 -1.39
C THR A 338 -1.94 -24.83 -0.78
N LEU A 339 -3.18 -25.29 -0.74
CA LEU A 339 -4.28 -24.71 0.01
C LEU A 339 -4.46 -25.52 1.29
N VAL A 340 -4.53 -24.83 2.42
CA VAL A 340 -4.83 -25.45 3.72
C VAL A 340 -5.98 -24.71 4.39
N ALA A 341 -6.87 -25.43 5.07
CA ALA A 341 -7.92 -24.85 5.90
C ALA A 341 -8.11 -25.63 7.19
N ARG A 342 -8.55 -24.94 8.25
CA ARG A 342 -9.05 -25.58 9.46
C ARG A 342 -10.42 -26.21 9.19
N THR A 343 -10.67 -27.37 9.78
CA THR A 343 -11.97 -28.04 9.75
C THR A 343 -12.32 -28.63 11.10
N GLU A 344 -13.57 -28.44 11.52
CA GLU A 344 -14.13 -29.06 12.72
C GLU A 344 -14.76 -30.44 12.42
N ASP A 345 -15.09 -30.72 11.15
CA ASP A 345 -15.68 -31.98 10.70
C ASP A 345 -14.86 -32.57 9.55
N GLU A 346 -13.83 -33.33 9.93
CA GLU A 346 -12.97 -34.02 8.98
C GLU A 346 -13.73 -35.03 8.10
N ALA A 347 -14.78 -35.66 8.63
CA ALA A 347 -15.57 -36.63 7.86
C ALA A 347 -16.34 -35.93 6.74
N ALA A 348 -16.94 -34.77 7.01
CA ALA A 348 -17.57 -33.93 6.00
C ALA A 348 -16.56 -33.39 4.99
N ALA A 349 -15.37 -33.00 5.43
CA ALA A 349 -14.31 -32.56 4.53
C ALA A 349 -13.87 -33.68 3.57
N ARG A 350 -13.63 -34.90 4.08
CA ARG A 350 -13.29 -36.08 3.25
C ARG A 350 -14.37 -36.39 2.24
N ARG A 351 -15.66 -36.34 2.64
CA ARG A 351 -16.79 -36.53 1.73
C ARG A 351 -16.84 -35.47 0.62
N SER A 352 -16.54 -34.22 0.96
CA SER A 352 -16.52 -33.12 -0.01
C SER A 352 -15.39 -33.29 -1.03
N LEU A 353 -14.18 -33.64 -0.56
CA LEU A 353 -13.04 -33.92 -1.45
C LEU A 353 -13.29 -35.13 -2.36
N ALA A 354 -13.93 -36.18 -1.85
CA ALA A 354 -14.28 -37.36 -2.64
C ALA A 354 -15.25 -37.06 -3.79
N ARG A 355 -16.04 -35.97 -3.67
CA ARG A 355 -16.99 -35.51 -4.70
C ARG A 355 -16.36 -34.62 -5.76
N LEU A 356 -15.09 -34.25 -5.62
CA LEU A 356 -14.40 -33.43 -6.63
C LEU A 356 -14.40 -34.13 -8.00
N PRO A 357 -14.60 -33.38 -9.10
CA PRO A 357 -14.45 -33.88 -10.45
C PRO A 357 -13.16 -34.68 -10.62
N ALA A 358 -13.22 -35.80 -11.38
CA ALA A 358 -12.07 -36.68 -11.57
C ALA A 358 -10.84 -35.95 -12.16
N ALA A 359 -11.07 -34.94 -13.01
CA ALA A 359 -10.01 -34.09 -13.54
C ALA A 359 -9.24 -33.34 -12.43
N LEU A 360 -9.94 -32.76 -11.45
CA LEU A 360 -9.32 -32.06 -10.32
C LEU A 360 -8.61 -33.04 -9.38
N ARG A 361 -9.18 -34.22 -9.11
CA ARG A 361 -8.51 -35.27 -8.30
C ARG A 361 -7.24 -35.83 -8.97
N LYS A 362 -7.12 -35.70 -10.29
CA LYS A 362 -5.89 -36.08 -11.01
C LYS A 362 -4.78 -35.04 -10.83
N VAL A 363 -5.15 -33.75 -10.83
CA VAL A 363 -4.24 -32.61 -10.72
C VAL A 363 -3.82 -32.36 -9.27
N PHE A 364 -4.76 -32.43 -8.33
CA PHE A 364 -4.53 -32.12 -6.93
C PHE A 364 -4.42 -33.37 -6.07
N LYS A 365 -3.50 -33.34 -5.12
CA LYS A 365 -3.40 -34.25 -3.98
C LYS A 365 -4.11 -33.62 -2.81
N SER A 366 -4.75 -34.44 -1.99
CA SER A 366 -5.51 -33.92 -0.85
C SER A 366 -5.46 -34.85 0.34
N ALA A 367 -5.45 -34.29 1.53
CA ALA A 367 -5.56 -35.03 2.78
C ALA A 367 -6.44 -34.28 3.78
N VAL A 368 -6.98 -35.02 4.74
CA VAL A 368 -7.69 -34.47 5.89
C VAL A 368 -7.16 -35.15 7.14
N ARG A 369 -6.55 -34.39 8.04
CA ARG A 369 -5.88 -34.89 9.24
C ARG A 369 -5.68 -33.76 10.24
N ASP A 370 -5.78 -34.06 11.54
CA ASP A 370 -5.50 -33.16 12.66
C ASP A 370 -6.27 -31.83 12.59
N GLY A 371 -7.53 -31.90 12.18
CA GLY A 371 -8.41 -30.73 12.03
C GLY A 371 -8.02 -29.84 10.84
N LYS A 372 -7.28 -30.37 9.86
CA LYS A 372 -6.82 -29.65 8.66
C LYS A 372 -7.32 -30.33 7.39
N VAL A 373 -7.69 -29.53 6.40
CA VAL A 373 -7.93 -29.95 5.01
C VAL A 373 -6.80 -29.38 4.18
N VAL A 374 -6.06 -30.23 3.48
CA VAL A 374 -4.94 -29.83 2.63
C VAL A 374 -5.24 -30.25 1.20
N VAL A 375 -5.06 -29.34 0.25
CA VAL A 375 -5.18 -29.57 -1.20
C VAL A 375 -3.94 -28.99 -1.87
N SER A 376 -3.15 -29.79 -2.56
CA SER A 376 -1.88 -29.37 -3.14
C SER A 376 -1.70 -29.85 -4.57
N THR A 377 -0.94 -29.14 -5.39
CA THR A 377 -0.57 -29.59 -6.74
C THR A 377 0.42 -30.76 -6.74
N ALA A 378 1.03 -31.09 -5.60
CA ALA A 378 1.94 -32.22 -5.44
C ALA A 378 1.79 -32.90 -4.08
N GLN A 379 2.19 -34.17 -3.99
CA GLN A 379 2.13 -34.93 -2.73
C GLN A 379 3.08 -34.32 -1.68
N SER A 380 4.25 -33.85 -2.09
CA SER A 380 5.22 -33.18 -1.22
C SER A 380 4.64 -31.96 -0.51
N GLY A 381 3.69 -31.24 -1.12
CA GLY A 381 3.01 -30.12 -0.48
C GLY A 381 2.01 -30.54 0.59
N VAL A 382 1.38 -31.71 0.45
CA VAL A 382 0.55 -32.32 1.50
C VAL A 382 1.43 -32.77 2.66
N ASP A 383 2.50 -33.50 2.35
CA ASP A 383 3.41 -34.05 3.35
C ASP A 383 4.07 -32.93 4.17
N ALA A 384 4.55 -31.87 3.53
CA ALA A 384 5.21 -30.74 4.20
C ALA A 384 4.31 -29.98 5.19
N VAL A 385 2.99 -29.94 4.97
CA VAL A 385 2.03 -29.30 5.88
C VAL A 385 1.63 -30.22 7.04
N LEU A 386 1.69 -31.54 6.84
CA LEU A 386 1.28 -32.55 7.83
C LEU A 386 2.46 -33.13 8.64
N ASP A 387 3.68 -32.79 8.28
CA ASP A 387 4.89 -33.15 9.02
C ASP A 387 5.05 -32.21 10.22
N ASP A 388 4.65 -32.63 11.42
CA ASP A 388 4.71 -31.79 12.63
C ASP A 388 6.16 -31.51 13.10
N ASP A 389 7.14 -32.34 12.70
CA ASP A 389 8.53 -32.23 13.14
C ASP A 389 9.38 -31.30 12.25
N ALA A 390 8.89 -30.96 11.05
CA ALA A 390 9.60 -30.09 10.12
C ALA A 390 9.62 -28.61 10.57
N PRO A 391 10.72 -27.86 10.35
CA PRO A 391 10.80 -26.42 10.65
C PRO A 391 9.68 -25.60 10.00
N LYS A 392 9.16 -24.62 10.74
CA LYS A 392 7.95 -23.85 10.36
C LYS A 392 8.29 -22.42 9.96
N LEU A 393 7.47 -21.87 9.05
CA LEU A 393 7.58 -20.49 8.59
C LEU A 393 7.44 -19.50 9.76
N ALA A 394 6.50 -19.76 10.67
CA ALA A 394 6.23 -18.91 11.82
C ALA A 394 7.44 -18.76 12.77
N ASP A 395 8.39 -19.69 12.72
CA ASP A 395 9.59 -19.69 13.55
C ASP A 395 10.78 -18.95 12.90
N THR A 396 10.60 -18.42 11.68
CA THR A 396 11.66 -17.72 10.95
C THR A 396 11.73 -16.23 11.32
N ASP A 397 12.95 -15.70 11.41
CA ASP A 397 13.20 -14.27 11.63
C ASP A 397 12.58 -13.40 10.54
N ALA A 398 12.62 -13.85 9.29
CA ALA A 398 12.09 -13.09 8.16
C ALA A 398 10.57 -12.94 8.30
N PHE A 399 9.85 -14.00 8.67
CA PHE A 399 8.42 -13.95 8.92
C PHE A 399 8.10 -13.01 10.08
N SER A 400 8.70 -13.26 11.26
CA SER A 400 8.41 -12.49 12.47
C SER A 400 8.72 -11.00 12.31
N SER A 401 9.79 -10.64 11.60
CA SER A 401 10.17 -9.24 11.35
C SER A 401 9.12 -8.48 10.53
N VAL A 402 8.54 -9.10 9.49
CA VAL A 402 7.61 -8.40 8.59
C VAL A 402 6.14 -8.53 8.97
N THR A 403 5.78 -9.55 9.76
CA THR A 403 4.40 -9.76 10.23
C THR A 403 4.19 -9.35 11.69
N GLY A 404 5.26 -9.08 12.44
CA GLY A 404 5.20 -8.91 13.90
C GLY A 404 5.05 -10.24 14.65
N GLY A 405 5.36 -11.36 13.98
CA GLY A 405 5.22 -12.71 14.53
C GLY A 405 3.79 -13.24 14.45
N LYS A 406 3.41 -14.08 15.42
CA LYS A 406 2.05 -14.63 15.49
C LYS A 406 1.01 -13.57 15.84
N GLY A 407 1.44 -12.50 16.53
CA GLY A 407 0.58 -11.45 17.07
C GLY A 407 -0.41 -11.99 18.12
N ASP A 408 -0.64 -11.26 19.20
CA ASP A 408 -1.60 -11.69 20.25
C ASP A 408 -3.06 -11.34 19.90
N GLY A 409 -3.37 -11.19 18.61
CA GLY A 409 -4.61 -10.57 18.16
C GLY A 409 -5.18 -11.17 16.89
N LYS A 410 -6.50 -11.04 16.77
CA LYS A 410 -7.23 -11.45 15.56
C LYS A 410 -6.88 -10.56 14.39
N VAL A 411 -6.59 -11.18 13.25
CA VAL A 411 -6.29 -10.52 11.99
C VAL A 411 -7.40 -10.79 10.99
N THR A 412 -7.59 -9.91 10.01
CA THR A 412 -8.49 -10.12 8.87
C THR A 412 -7.74 -10.69 7.65
N SER A 413 -6.42 -10.48 7.58
CA SER A 413 -5.53 -11.13 6.63
C SER A 413 -4.09 -11.13 7.14
N LEU A 414 -3.31 -12.12 6.72
CA LEU A 414 -1.88 -12.23 6.97
C LEU A 414 -1.17 -12.66 5.69
N VAL A 415 -0.16 -11.92 5.26
CA VAL A 415 0.61 -12.17 4.04
C VAL A 415 2.09 -12.17 4.39
N PHE A 416 2.81 -13.12 3.82
CA PHE A 416 4.26 -13.17 3.83
C PHE A 416 4.77 -13.57 2.44
N LEU A 417 5.80 -12.89 1.96
CA LEU A 417 6.47 -13.14 0.69
C LEU A 417 7.98 -13.13 0.93
N ASP A 418 8.64 -14.27 0.70
CA ASP A 418 10.10 -14.32 0.56
C ASP A 418 10.44 -13.84 -0.85
N PHE A 419 10.71 -12.55 -0.95
CA PHE A 419 10.81 -11.86 -2.22
C PHE A 419 12.05 -12.33 -3.01
N ASN A 420 13.15 -12.64 -2.33
CA ASN A 420 14.34 -13.21 -2.96
C ASN A 420 14.05 -14.55 -3.66
N ARG A 421 13.28 -15.44 -3.01
CA ARG A 421 12.91 -16.73 -3.64
C ARG A 421 11.94 -16.52 -4.80
N LEU A 422 10.95 -15.64 -4.63
CA LEU A 422 9.98 -15.33 -5.69
C LEU A 422 10.64 -14.69 -6.91
N LEU A 423 11.61 -13.80 -6.72
CA LEU A 423 12.40 -13.21 -7.79
C LEU A 423 13.17 -14.28 -8.55
N ARG A 424 13.89 -15.17 -7.86
CA ARG A 424 14.61 -16.29 -8.51
C ARG A 424 13.68 -17.21 -9.29
N LEU A 425 12.49 -17.50 -8.76
CA LEU A 425 11.47 -18.25 -9.50
C LEU A 425 11.05 -17.49 -10.76
N GLY A 426 10.73 -16.20 -10.63
CA GLY A 426 10.38 -15.34 -11.76
C GLY A 426 11.47 -15.36 -12.84
N GLU A 427 12.72 -15.16 -12.44
CA GLU A 427 13.91 -15.20 -13.29
C GLU A 427 14.03 -16.53 -14.06
N GLN A 428 13.82 -17.67 -13.40
CA GLN A 428 13.81 -19.00 -14.03
C GLN A 428 12.66 -19.17 -15.05
N THR A 429 11.57 -18.43 -14.87
CA THR A 429 10.39 -18.47 -15.73
C THR A 429 10.36 -17.36 -16.80
N GLY A 430 11.47 -16.64 -17.00
CA GLY A 430 11.60 -15.63 -18.07
C GLY A 430 11.41 -14.18 -17.62
N LEU A 431 11.37 -13.88 -16.32
CA LEU A 431 11.26 -12.49 -15.84
C LEU A 431 12.44 -11.61 -16.32
N TYR A 432 13.61 -12.20 -16.57
CA TYR A 432 14.78 -11.51 -17.15
C TYR A 432 14.52 -10.91 -18.54
N ASP A 433 13.51 -11.41 -19.28
CA ASP A 433 13.16 -10.88 -20.59
C ASP A 433 12.44 -9.50 -20.48
N SER A 434 11.96 -9.16 -19.28
CA SER A 434 11.30 -7.88 -19.02
C SER A 434 12.32 -6.75 -18.80
N ARG A 435 12.38 -5.81 -19.76
CA ARG A 435 13.17 -4.57 -19.62
C ARG A 435 12.75 -3.70 -18.43
N ALA A 436 11.50 -3.81 -17.99
CA ALA A 436 11.04 -3.09 -16.80
C ALA A 436 11.68 -3.71 -15.54
N TYR A 437 11.70 -5.04 -15.45
CA TYR A 437 12.32 -5.77 -14.36
C TYR A 437 13.82 -5.53 -14.28
N VAL A 438 14.55 -5.69 -15.39
CA VAL A 438 16.02 -5.50 -15.42
C VAL A 438 16.44 -4.12 -14.93
N ARG A 439 15.62 -3.08 -15.15
CA ARG A 439 15.90 -1.70 -14.67
C ARG A 439 15.80 -1.51 -13.16
N VAL A 440 15.03 -2.36 -12.48
CA VAL A 440 14.80 -2.26 -11.03
C VAL A 440 15.36 -3.47 -10.28
N LYS A 441 15.98 -4.43 -10.96
CA LYS A 441 16.44 -5.69 -10.40
C LYS A 441 17.32 -5.47 -9.15
N ASP A 442 18.33 -4.60 -9.28
CA ASP A 442 19.28 -4.37 -8.20
C ASP A 442 18.63 -3.76 -6.96
N ASP A 443 17.53 -3.00 -7.11
CA ASP A 443 16.73 -2.49 -6.00
C ASP A 443 15.83 -3.59 -5.41
N LEU A 444 15.23 -4.42 -6.26
CA LEU A 444 14.37 -5.52 -5.86
C LEU A 444 15.16 -6.59 -5.06
N ASP A 445 16.43 -6.82 -5.43
CA ASP A 445 17.36 -7.71 -4.71
C ASP A 445 17.69 -7.19 -3.29
N LYS A 446 17.40 -5.91 -2.98
CA LYS A 446 17.52 -5.37 -1.61
C LYS A 446 16.33 -5.70 -0.73
N VAL A 447 15.21 -6.14 -1.29
CA VAL A 447 14.03 -6.52 -0.51
C VAL A 447 14.10 -8.02 -0.22
N ARG A 448 14.40 -8.39 1.03
CA ARG A 448 14.47 -9.78 1.45
C ARG A 448 13.09 -10.41 1.56
N ALA A 449 12.19 -9.73 2.26
CA ALA A 449 10.85 -10.21 2.54
C ALA A 449 9.84 -9.07 2.58
N VAL A 450 8.60 -9.38 2.25
CA VAL A 450 7.45 -8.47 2.38
C VAL A 450 6.38 -9.14 3.22
N GLY A 451 5.87 -8.43 4.22
CA GLY A 451 4.74 -8.85 5.04
C GLY A 451 3.57 -7.90 4.87
N ALA A 452 2.35 -8.41 5.03
CA ALA A 452 1.19 -7.56 5.26
C ALA A 452 0.24 -8.16 6.29
N VAL A 453 -0.20 -7.35 7.25
CA VAL A 453 -1.15 -7.75 8.28
C VAL A 453 -2.31 -6.78 8.24
N SER A 454 -3.55 -7.28 8.23
CA SER A 454 -4.72 -6.42 8.42
C SER A 454 -5.52 -6.86 9.63
N SER A 455 -6.15 -5.90 10.30
CA SER A 455 -7.08 -6.11 11.40
C SER A 455 -8.21 -5.07 11.30
N GLY A 456 -9.33 -5.32 11.96
CA GLY A 456 -10.43 -4.35 11.92
C GLY A 456 -11.63 -4.73 12.77
N SER A 457 -12.44 -3.71 13.05
CA SER A 457 -13.72 -3.79 13.72
C SER A 457 -14.86 -3.45 12.73
N SER A 458 -16.07 -3.18 13.23
CA SER A 458 -17.15 -2.63 12.39
C SER A 458 -16.94 -1.17 12.02
N SER A 459 -16.17 -0.39 12.76
CA SER A 459 -16.02 1.05 12.53
C SER A 459 -14.68 1.43 11.91
N GLU A 460 -13.68 0.55 11.97
CA GLU A 460 -12.30 0.87 11.62
C GLU A 460 -11.57 -0.36 11.07
N SER A 461 -10.61 -0.15 10.18
CA SER A 461 -9.68 -1.20 9.76
C SER A 461 -8.27 -0.66 9.63
N THR A 462 -7.28 -1.47 9.97
CA THR A 462 -5.87 -1.14 9.84
C THR A 462 -5.19 -2.20 9.00
N ALA A 463 -4.42 -1.78 8.00
CA ALA A 463 -3.50 -2.62 7.25
C ALA A 463 -2.07 -2.10 7.44
N GLU A 464 -1.14 -2.99 7.72
CA GLU A 464 0.29 -2.71 7.80
C GLU A 464 1.01 -3.55 6.75
N ILE A 465 1.87 -2.93 5.96
CA ILE A 465 2.76 -3.58 4.99
C ILE A 465 4.19 -3.29 5.45
N SER A 466 5.00 -4.33 5.59
CA SER A 466 6.39 -4.22 6.02
C SER A 466 7.31 -4.78 4.95
N LEU A 467 8.42 -4.09 4.69
CA LEU A 467 9.48 -4.52 3.79
C LEU A 467 10.76 -4.68 4.60
N LEU A 468 11.35 -5.88 4.57
CA LEU A 468 12.64 -6.16 5.17
C LEU A 468 13.75 -5.92 4.16
N ILE A 469 14.63 -4.96 4.47
CA ILE A 469 15.70 -4.43 3.64
C ILE A 469 17.00 -4.54 4.45
N PRO A 470 17.74 -5.66 4.34
CA PRO A 470 18.93 -5.93 5.15
C PRO A 470 20.15 -5.09 4.79
#